data_AF-A0A2V9MTS1-F1
#
_entry.id   AF-A0A2V9MTS1-F1
#
_cell.length_a   1.000
_cell.length_b   1.000
_cell.length_c   1.000
_cell.angle_alpha   90.00
_cell.angle_beta   90.00
_cell.angle_gamma   90.00
#
_symmetry.space_group_name_H-M   'P 1'
#
loop_
_entity.id
_entity.type
_entity.pdbx_description
1 polymer ?
#
loop_
_entity_poly.entity_id
_entity_poly.type
_entity_poly.pdbx_seq_one_letter_code
_entity_poly.pdbx_strand_id
1 'polypeptide(L)'
;MRDDLLAIGAVLSLVGILSSFPSSQAQARCNLMHDLMPTNPSNPEPIKPFRQTLDFDSKRPVEPATKEAILNNIMETGIPCQETVTGDGPEGTKKTQLQHRQRGFDFYSWLTFIALNSPADGRTRIDKSMPNTKAVWEDRKNFKQLLDVMLPDGAASKWDDPKKAPPECENQFKPDTDMGIEIIEESYNQPFRTGPLIDQQGNYALFDILMNREMFDYIQKHKLYSKPEQQSEENSKLKVDFPAGKNPTKGEIEGGHPGGIIIKVSWKILDSEAEKRKFHTVDAVISMLPDRGSTQRQCVRKTLGLVGFHVMHKTETRLQWIWTSFEHVDNVPEESEVGKRRSWNFYQFCNTRACPAVNQTPPRPWEPKPSLGLKFDGPFRSQIVRKTPLTEDTKRMNKKFQEIVRGSVWENYMLLSTQWPSDFRCAAKKSPESGPDPNTDLEKEPDMNCAPAPTFLANSTLETYSQGNVPLASSSCMACHGNATSYQSSPPAADQFDADGKPKAKFFNQTDFTFMLEKARGGSQQ
;
A
#
# COMPACT_ATOMS: atom_id res chain seq x y z
N MET A 1 15.97 -75.77 -44.21
CA MET A 1 15.63 -76.19 -42.84
C MET A 1 15.92 -74.99 -41.95
N ARG A 2 14.88 -74.17 -41.73
CA ARG A 2 14.24 -73.92 -40.41
C ARG A 2 15.18 -73.26 -39.40
N ASP A 3 15.07 -71.95 -39.19
CA ASP A 3 14.26 -71.25 -38.13
C ASP A 3 15.31 -70.71 -37.12
N ASP A 4 15.29 -69.51 -36.52
CA ASP A 4 14.27 -68.51 -36.31
C ASP A 4 14.92 -67.14 -35.98
N LEU A 5 14.09 -66.09 -36.05
CA LEU A 5 14.35 -64.67 -35.83
C LEU A 5 14.96 -64.31 -34.46
N LEU A 6 15.83 -63.29 -34.44
CA LEU A 6 15.80 -62.18 -33.46
C LEU A 6 16.66 -61.01 -33.98
N ALA A 7 15.99 -59.93 -34.37
CA ALA A 7 16.62 -58.72 -34.92
C ALA A 7 17.13 -57.80 -33.80
N ILE A 8 18.37 -57.34 -34.00
CA ILE A 8 19.08 -56.35 -33.21
C ILE A 8 18.56 -54.96 -33.59
N GLY A 9 18.13 -54.16 -32.61
CA GLY A 9 17.76 -52.75 -32.79
C GLY A 9 18.34 -51.91 -31.66
N ALA A 10 19.32 -51.07 -31.98
CA ALA A 10 20.05 -50.22 -31.06
C ALA A 10 19.13 -49.18 -30.38
N VAL A 11 19.26 -49.06 -29.06
CA VAL A 11 18.66 -47.99 -28.26
C VAL A 11 19.62 -46.79 -28.27
N LEU A 12 19.21 -45.71 -28.93
CA LEU A 12 19.84 -44.40 -28.81
C LEU A 12 18.80 -43.41 -28.28
N SER A 13 19.17 -42.82 -27.16
CA SER A 13 18.41 -41.96 -26.26
C SER A 13 17.87 -40.68 -26.92
N LEU A 14 16.59 -40.40 -26.70
CA LEU A 14 16.08 -39.02 -26.69
C LEU A 14 15.02 -38.91 -25.57
N VAL A 15 15.47 -38.49 -24.39
CA VAL A 15 14.61 -38.15 -23.26
C VAL A 15 14.11 -36.72 -23.49
N GLY A 16 12.98 -36.58 -24.18
CA GLY A 16 12.18 -35.37 -24.20
C GLY A 16 11.20 -35.40 -23.04
N ILE A 17 11.57 -34.83 -21.89
CA ILE A 17 10.65 -34.62 -20.77
C ILE A 17 9.76 -33.44 -21.14
N LEU A 18 8.57 -33.73 -21.66
CA LEU A 18 7.45 -32.80 -21.65
C LEU A 18 6.94 -32.71 -20.20
N SER A 19 7.51 -31.80 -19.42
CA SER A 19 6.92 -31.36 -18.16
C SER A 19 5.83 -30.33 -18.48
N SER A 20 4.62 -30.82 -18.76
CA SER A 20 3.40 -30.02 -18.75
C SER A 20 3.06 -29.66 -17.30
N PHE A 21 3.47 -28.47 -16.86
CA PHE A 21 2.91 -27.85 -15.67
C PHE A 21 1.44 -27.47 -15.96
N PRO A 22 0.48 -27.80 -15.08
CA PRO A 22 -0.88 -27.29 -15.22
C PRO A 22 -0.87 -25.79 -14.85
N SER A 23 -0.75 -24.92 -15.86
CA SER A 23 -1.09 -23.50 -15.70
C SER A 23 -2.61 -23.36 -15.77
N SER A 24 -3.28 -23.42 -14.64
CA SER A 24 -4.58 -22.74 -14.50
C SER A 24 -4.47 -21.67 -13.42
N GLN A 25 -3.53 -20.75 -13.59
CA GLN A 25 -3.73 -19.41 -13.06
C GLN A 25 -4.86 -18.81 -13.92
N ALA A 26 -6.00 -18.53 -13.30
CA ALA A 26 -7.01 -17.71 -13.96
C ALA A 26 -6.30 -16.43 -14.44
N GLN A 27 -6.37 -16.14 -15.74
CA GLN A 27 -5.78 -14.91 -16.28
C GLN A 27 -6.32 -13.73 -15.49
N ALA A 28 -5.42 -12.83 -15.06
CA ALA A 28 -5.83 -11.64 -14.36
C ALA A 28 -6.79 -10.85 -15.25
N ARG A 29 -8.00 -10.63 -14.74
CA ARG A 29 -8.94 -9.70 -15.34
C ARG A 29 -8.58 -8.32 -14.83
N CYS A 30 -8.55 -7.37 -15.75
CA CYS A 30 -8.21 -6.00 -15.45
C CYS A 30 -9.47 -5.17 -15.51
N ASN A 31 -9.72 -4.41 -14.44
CA ASN A 31 -10.76 -3.40 -14.49
C ASN A 31 -10.33 -2.25 -15.41
N LEU A 32 -11.13 -1.99 -16.44
CA LEU A 32 -10.89 -0.95 -17.44
C LEU A 32 -11.77 0.29 -17.25
N MET A 33 -12.50 0.41 -16.14
CA MET A 33 -13.40 1.53 -15.92
C MET A 33 -12.69 2.88 -15.84
N HIS A 34 -11.40 2.91 -15.49
CA HIS A 34 -10.61 4.13 -15.55
C HIS A 34 -10.53 4.72 -16.97
N ASP A 35 -10.69 3.90 -18.03
CA ASP A 35 -10.77 4.37 -19.42
C ASP A 35 -12.04 5.21 -19.66
N LEU A 36 -13.08 4.97 -18.87
CA LEU A 36 -14.41 5.57 -19.00
C LEU A 36 -14.54 6.90 -18.25
N MET A 37 -13.41 7.51 -17.87
CA MET A 37 -13.40 8.79 -17.17
C MET A 37 -14.36 9.79 -17.88
N PRO A 38 -15.48 10.17 -17.26
CA PRO A 38 -16.59 10.91 -17.89
C PRO A 38 -16.22 12.23 -18.55
N THR A 39 -15.07 12.77 -18.17
CA THR A 39 -14.57 14.07 -18.59
C THR A 39 -13.59 14.01 -19.75
N ASN A 40 -13.28 12.84 -20.30
CA ASN A 40 -12.34 12.71 -21.41
C ASN A 40 -13.04 12.94 -22.77
N PRO A 41 -12.89 14.11 -23.42
CA PRO A 41 -13.49 14.38 -24.74
C PRO A 41 -12.93 13.47 -25.85
N SER A 42 -11.75 12.88 -25.64
CA SER A 42 -11.11 11.96 -26.57
C SER A 42 -11.67 10.53 -26.49
N ASN A 43 -12.68 10.28 -25.64
CA ASN A 43 -13.39 9.01 -25.55
C ASN A 43 -14.85 9.11 -26.05
N PRO A 44 -15.07 9.29 -27.37
CA PRO A 44 -16.42 9.43 -27.94
C PRO A 44 -17.22 8.12 -27.97
N GLU A 45 -16.60 6.97 -27.71
CA GLU A 45 -17.28 5.68 -27.60
C GLU A 45 -16.86 4.93 -26.32
N PRO A 46 -17.71 4.90 -25.28
CA PRO A 46 -17.49 4.01 -24.15
C PRO A 46 -17.39 2.57 -24.63
N ILE A 47 -16.40 1.82 -24.16
CA ILE A 47 -16.31 0.37 -24.40
C ILE A 47 -17.66 -0.23 -24.00
N LYS A 48 -18.36 -0.89 -24.94
CA LYS A 48 -19.60 -1.60 -24.63
C LYS A 48 -19.28 -2.62 -23.53
N PRO A 49 -20.02 -2.61 -22.41
CA PRO A 49 -21.41 -2.15 -22.28
C PRO A 49 -21.64 -0.76 -21.67
N PHE A 50 -20.62 0.05 -21.39
CA PHE A 50 -20.73 1.09 -20.36
C PHE A 50 -21.04 2.51 -20.87
N ARG A 51 -22.29 2.80 -21.25
CA ARG A 51 -22.68 4.15 -21.77
C ARG A 51 -22.94 5.24 -20.71
N GLN A 52 -22.70 4.98 -19.42
CA GLN A 52 -23.10 5.86 -18.33
C GLN A 52 -21.91 6.64 -17.75
N THR A 53 -22.08 7.95 -17.56
CA THR A 53 -21.04 8.88 -17.09
C THR A 53 -21.32 9.36 -15.66
N LEU A 54 -20.28 9.38 -14.82
CA LEU A 54 -20.30 10.00 -13.49
C LEU A 54 -19.98 11.50 -13.58
N ASP A 55 -20.99 12.34 -13.43
CA ASP A 55 -20.77 13.79 -13.28
C ASP A 55 -20.44 14.14 -11.81
N PHE A 56 -19.14 14.32 -11.55
CA PHE A 56 -18.62 14.72 -10.24
C PHE A 56 -18.88 16.20 -9.89
N ASP A 57 -19.18 17.05 -10.88
CA ASP A 57 -19.49 18.46 -10.63
C ASP A 57 -21.00 18.68 -10.42
N SER A 58 -21.84 17.73 -10.85
CA SER A 58 -23.27 17.76 -10.57
C SER A 58 -23.58 17.56 -9.08
N LYS A 59 -24.48 18.39 -8.56
CA LYS A 59 -25.10 18.19 -7.24
C LYS A 59 -26.14 17.06 -7.21
N ARG A 60 -26.53 16.50 -8.36
CA ARG A 60 -27.49 15.40 -8.43
C ARG A 60 -26.91 14.13 -7.79
N PRO A 61 -27.72 13.29 -7.12
CA PRO A 61 -27.26 11.99 -6.64
C PRO A 61 -26.74 11.10 -7.78
N VAL A 62 -25.90 10.12 -7.47
CA VAL A 62 -25.53 9.06 -8.41
C VAL A 62 -26.78 8.30 -8.86
N GLU A 63 -26.97 8.16 -10.17
CA GLU A 63 -28.10 7.41 -10.72
C GLU A 63 -27.98 5.91 -10.35
N PRO A 64 -29.09 5.24 -9.98
CA PRO A 64 -29.05 3.83 -9.59
C PRO A 64 -28.40 2.93 -10.65
N ALA A 65 -28.72 3.12 -11.94
CA ALA A 65 -28.13 2.34 -13.01
C ALA A 65 -26.60 2.48 -13.08
N THR A 66 -26.10 3.72 -12.90
CA THR A 66 -24.65 4.01 -12.88
C THR A 66 -23.97 3.35 -11.70
N LYS A 67 -24.58 3.43 -10.51
CA LYS A 67 -24.09 2.72 -9.32
C LYS A 67 -24.01 1.21 -9.57
N GLU A 68 -25.08 0.61 -10.07
CA GLU A 68 -25.15 -0.83 -10.34
C GLU A 68 -24.10 -1.26 -11.35
N ALA A 69 -23.91 -0.49 -12.42
CA ALA A 69 -22.94 -0.79 -13.44
C ALA A 69 -21.50 -0.76 -12.89
N ILE A 70 -21.14 0.26 -12.09
CA ILE A 70 -19.80 0.36 -11.47
C ILE A 70 -19.53 -0.84 -10.57
N LEU A 71 -20.48 -1.14 -9.68
CA LEU A 71 -20.29 -2.20 -8.68
C LEU A 71 -20.22 -3.58 -9.31
N ASN A 72 -21.05 -3.87 -10.32
CA ASN A 72 -21.02 -5.14 -11.03
C ASN A 72 -19.75 -5.29 -11.87
N ASN A 73 -19.27 -4.23 -12.51
CA ASN A 73 -18.04 -4.30 -13.28
C ASN A 73 -16.82 -4.57 -12.39
N ILE A 74 -16.70 -3.91 -11.23
CA ILE A 74 -15.58 -4.16 -10.30
C ILE A 74 -15.63 -5.60 -9.78
N MET A 75 -16.82 -6.14 -9.49
CA MET A 75 -17.00 -7.56 -9.12
C MET A 75 -16.54 -8.52 -10.22
N GLU A 76 -16.78 -8.19 -11.49
CA GLU A 76 -16.43 -9.06 -12.63
C GLU A 76 -14.96 -8.96 -13.06
N THR A 77 -14.36 -7.77 -12.91
CA THR A 77 -13.06 -7.44 -13.52
C THR A 77 -11.95 -7.16 -12.50
N GLY A 78 -12.27 -7.00 -11.22
CA GLY A 78 -11.28 -6.88 -10.15
C GLY A 78 -10.58 -5.51 -10.10
N ILE A 79 -9.27 -5.55 -9.85
CA ILE A 79 -8.41 -4.37 -9.66
C ILE A 79 -8.03 -3.80 -11.04
N PRO A 80 -8.00 -2.45 -11.20
CA PRO A 80 -7.43 -1.83 -12.39
C PRO A 80 -5.96 -2.23 -12.60
N CYS A 81 -5.55 -2.62 -13.80
CA CYS A 81 -4.16 -3.04 -14.03
C CYS A 81 -3.21 -1.89 -14.36
N GLN A 82 -3.72 -0.84 -14.99
CA GLN A 82 -2.98 0.34 -15.37
C GLN A 82 -3.94 1.53 -15.48
N GLU A 83 -3.50 2.73 -15.11
CA GLU A 83 -4.31 3.93 -15.21
C GLU A 83 -4.40 4.48 -16.64
N THR A 84 -5.55 5.04 -17.01
CA THR A 84 -5.70 5.87 -18.22
C THR A 84 -6.14 7.25 -17.80
N VAL A 85 -5.20 8.19 -17.85
CA VAL A 85 -5.42 9.59 -17.42
C VAL A 85 -5.07 10.55 -18.54
N THR A 86 -5.95 11.52 -18.78
CA THR A 86 -5.76 12.58 -19.77
C THR A 86 -5.73 13.96 -19.11
N GLY A 87 -5.07 14.91 -19.77
CA GLY A 87 -5.19 16.34 -19.46
C GLY A 87 -6.42 17.00 -20.09
N ASP A 88 -7.13 16.28 -20.95
CA ASP A 88 -8.31 16.78 -21.63
C ASP A 88 -9.52 16.73 -20.71
N GLY A 89 -10.35 17.78 -20.82
CA GLY A 89 -11.58 17.94 -20.05
C GLY A 89 -12.74 18.35 -20.94
N PRO A 90 -13.99 18.36 -20.43
CA PRO A 90 -15.11 18.88 -21.17
C PRO A 90 -14.86 20.35 -21.52
N GLU A 91 -15.19 20.74 -22.74
CA GLU A 91 -15.11 22.12 -23.19
C GLU A 91 -15.88 23.05 -22.24
N GLY A 92 -15.32 24.21 -21.95
CA GLY A 92 -15.93 25.21 -21.06
C GLY A 92 -15.72 24.99 -19.56
N THR A 93 -15.04 23.92 -19.13
CA THR A 93 -14.60 23.80 -17.74
C THR A 93 -13.43 24.75 -17.45
N LYS A 94 -13.45 25.44 -16.30
CA LYS A 94 -12.35 26.36 -15.88
C LYS A 94 -11.14 25.62 -15.31
N LYS A 95 -10.96 24.33 -15.63
CA LYS A 95 -9.94 23.47 -15.03
C LYS A 95 -8.70 23.43 -15.90
N THR A 96 -7.53 23.32 -15.28
CA THR A 96 -6.26 23.13 -15.99
C THR A 96 -6.07 21.67 -16.38
N GLN A 97 -5.16 21.41 -17.33
CA GLN A 97 -4.80 20.03 -17.70
C GLN A 97 -4.31 19.21 -16.49
N LEU A 98 -3.59 19.84 -15.56
CA LEU A 98 -3.13 19.17 -14.34
C LEU A 98 -4.31 18.76 -13.44
N GLN A 99 -5.33 19.62 -13.30
CA GLN A 99 -6.54 19.30 -12.54
C GLN A 99 -7.36 18.18 -13.19
N HIS A 100 -7.44 18.14 -14.52
CA HIS A 100 -8.07 17.01 -15.22
C HIS A 100 -7.33 15.69 -15.00
N ARG A 101 -6.00 15.71 -15.08
CA ARG A 101 -5.19 14.51 -14.76
C ARG A 101 -5.39 14.08 -13.32
N GLN A 102 -5.34 15.01 -12.36
CA GLN A 102 -5.55 14.71 -10.94
C GLN A 102 -6.89 14.01 -10.71
N ARG A 103 -7.97 14.50 -11.35
CA ARG A 103 -9.28 13.86 -11.28
C ARG A 103 -9.27 12.44 -11.85
N GLY A 104 -8.56 12.20 -12.95
CA GLY A 104 -8.39 10.84 -13.50
C GLY A 104 -7.68 9.89 -12.54
N PHE A 105 -6.62 10.37 -11.88
CA PHE A 105 -5.91 9.60 -10.86
C PHE A 105 -6.75 9.34 -9.61
N ASP A 106 -7.45 10.35 -9.10
CA ASP A 106 -8.33 10.19 -7.95
C ASP A 106 -9.46 9.17 -8.25
N PHE A 107 -9.99 9.16 -9.48
CA PHE A 107 -10.99 8.20 -9.92
C PHE A 107 -10.43 6.78 -9.99
N TYR A 108 -9.26 6.62 -10.61
CA TYR A 108 -8.51 5.36 -10.64
C TYR A 108 -8.29 4.82 -9.21
N SER A 109 -7.84 5.68 -8.29
CA SER A 109 -7.61 5.32 -6.89
C SER A 109 -8.88 4.88 -6.15
N TRP A 110 -10.03 5.48 -6.44
CA TRP A 110 -11.31 5.01 -5.91
C TRP A 110 -11.74 3.64 -6.46
N LEU A 111 -11.51 3.38 -7.76
CA LEU A 111 -11.76 2.06 -8.34
C LEU A 111 -10.85 1.01 -7.70
N THR A 112 -9.56 1.32 -7.54
CA THR A 112 -8.59 0.46 -6.84
C THR A 112 -9.00 0.23 -5.39
N PHE A 113 -9.43 1.27 -4.67
CA PHE A 113 -9.95 1.13 -3.30
C PHE A 113 -11.14 0.20 -3.23
N ILE A 114 -12.13 0.35 -4.11
CA ILE A 114 -13.30 -0.52 -4.13
C ILE A 114 -12.92 -1.95 -4.47
N ALA A 115 -12.04 -2.17 -5.45
CA ALA A 115 -11.61 -3.51 -5.83
C ALA A 115 -10.88 -4.23 -4.68
N LEU A 116 -9.94 -3.54 -4.02
CA LEU A 116 -9.19 -4.10 -2.89
C LEU A 116 -10.09 -4.37 -1.68
N ASN A 117 -11.05 -3.48 -1.40
CA ASN A 117 -11.93 -3.56 -0.24
C ASN A 117 -13.24 -4.31 -0.51
N SER A 118 -13.40 -4.86 -1.72
CA SER A 118 -14.52 -5.75 -2.03
C SER A 118 -14.41 -7.04 -1.19
N PRO A 119 -15.53 -7.67 -0.83
CA PRO A 119 -15.53 -8.93 -0.10
C PRO A 119 -14.73 -10.03 -0.82
N ALA A 120 -13.85 -10.70 -0.08
CA ALA A 120 -12.98 -11.76 -0.62
C ALA A 120 -13.74 -13.04 -1.06
N ASP A 121 -15.02 -13.16 -0.71
CA ASP A 121 -15.87 -14.29 -1.13
C ASP A 121 -16.20 -14.27 -2.63
N GLY A 122 -15.94 -13.15 -3.33
CA GLY A 122 -16.20 -12.96 -4.76
C GLY A 122 -17.68 -12.97 -5.14
N ARG A 123 -18.59 -12.90 -4.16
CA ARG A 123 -20.05 -13.00 -4.35
C ARG A 123 -20.80 -11.84 -3.73
N THR A 124 -20.31 -11.34 -2.60
CA THR A 124 -20.89 -10.20 -1.90
C THR A 124 -20.34 -8.92 -2.51
N ARG A 125 -21.22 -7.96 -2.79
CA ARG A 125 -20.82 -6.64 -3.28
C ARG A 125 -20.28 -5.75 -2.16
N ILE A 126 -19.39 -4.83 -2.50
CA ILE A 126 -18.81 -3.88 -1.54
C ILE A 126 -19.86 -3.00 -0.83
N ASP A 127 -20.97 -2.68 -1.49
CA ASP A 127 -22.06 -1.88 -0.89
C ASP A 127 -22.94 -2.69 0.07
N LYS A 128 -22.54 -3.94 0.34
CA LYS A 128 -23.10 -4.84 1.36
C LYS A 128 -22.06 -5.25 2.41
N SER A 129 -20.84 -4.71 2.36
CA SER A 129 -19.80 -5.02 3.34
C SER A 129 -20.21 -4.56 4.74
N MET A 130 -20.18 -5.51 5.66
CA MET A 130 -20.32 -5.30 7.10
C MET A 130 -18.94 -4.98 7.70
N PRO A 131 -18.88 -4.47 8.94
CA PRO A 131 -17.61 -4.15 9.60
C PRO A 131 -16.55 -5.26 9.53
N ASN A 132 -16.92 -6.52 9.72
CA ASN A 132 -15.98 -7.65 9.71
C ASN A 132 -15.96 -8.43 8.38
N THR A 133 -16.47 -7.85 7.30
CA THR A 133 -16.44 -8.50 5.98
C THR A 133 -15.01 -8.51 5.45
N LYS A 134 -14.37 -9.67 5.43
CA LYS A 134 -13.00 -9.86 4.93
C LYS A 134 -12.84 -9.29 3.51
N ALA A 135 -11.93 -8.33 3.36
CA ALA A 135 -11.61 -7.69 2.10
C ALA A 135 -10.64 -8.53 1.25
N VAL A 136 -10.62 -8.31 -0.08
CA VAL A 136 -9.70 -8.98 -1.01
C VAL A 136 -8.25 -8.85 -0.57
N TRP A 137 -7.83 -7.68 -0.08
CA TRP A 137 -6.46 -7.45 0.39
C TRP A 137 -6.12 -8.15 1.72
N GLU A 138 -7.11 -8.59 2.48
CA GLU A 138 -6.91 -9.37 3.72
C GLU A 138 -6.83 -10.88 3.43
N ASP A 139 -7.19 -11.31 2.22
CA ASP A 139 -7.14 -12.70 1.80
C ASP A 139 -5.75 -13.04 1.24
N ARG A 140 -5.16 -14.12 1.78
CA ARG A 140 -3.82 -14.58 1.41
C ARG A 140 -3.73 -15.18 0.01
N LYS A 141 -4.86 -15.43 -0.63
CA LYS A 141 -4.90 -15.71 -2.07
C LYS A 141 -4.42 -14.52 -2.90
N ASN A 142 -4.53 -13.30 -2.37
CA ASN A 142 -4.28 -12.06 -3.10
C ASN A 142 -3.07 -11.27 -2.54
N PHE A 143 -2.94 -11.19 -1.21
CA PHE A 143 -1.92 -10.38 -0.54
C PHE A 143 -1.29 -11.08 0.66
N LYS A 144 -0.01 -10.78 0.92
CA LYS A 144 0.77 -11.38 2.00
C LYS A 144 1.42 -10.30 2.87
N GLN A 145 1.34 -10.45 4.20
CA GLN A 145 1.95 -9.52 5.15
C GLN A 145 3.48 -9.56 5.02
N LEU A 146 4.14 -8.42 5.22
CA LEU A 146 5.60 -8.28 5.10
C LEU A 146 6.34 -9.30 5.98
N LEU A 147 5.89 -9.49 7.22
CA LEU A 147 6.54 -10.43 8.16
C LEU A 147 6.28 -11.91 7.84
N ASP A 148 5.31 -12.23 6.98
CA ASP A 148 5.15 -13.57 6.43
C ASP A 148 6.09 -13.85 5.24
N VAL A 149 6.78 -12.81 4.75
CA VAL A 149 7.77 -12.88 3.67
C VAL A 149 9.19 -12.77 4.24
N MET A 150 9.41 -11.79 5.14
CA MET A 150 10.67 -11.52 5.82
C MET A 150 10.80 -12.39 7.08
N LEU A 151 10.86 -13.71 6.89
CA LEU A 151 10.87 -14.68 7.99
C LEU A 151 12.17 -14.60 8.83
N PRO A 152 12.14 -15.04 10.10
CA PRO A 152 13.35 -15.22 10.90
C PRO A 152 14.46 -15.95 10.15
N ASP A 153 15.70 -15.60 10.48
CA ASP A 153 16.93 -16.15 9.88
C ASP A 153 17.09 -15.95 8.36
N GLY A 154 16.23 -15.14 7.74
CA GLY A 154 16.20 -14.96 6.29
C GLY A 154 15.67 -16.19 5.56
N ALA A 155 14.81 -16.98 6.20
CA ALA A 155 14.21 -18.16 5.60
C ALA A 155 13.27 -17.79 4.45
N ALA A 156 13.24 -18.63 3.42
CA ALA A 156 12.28 -18.50 2.32
C ALA A 156 10.87 -18.88 2.77
N SER A 157 9.87 -18.17 2.27
CA SER A 157 8.46 -18.58 2.37
C SER A 157 7.89 -18.95 1.01
N LYS A 158 6.73 -19.60 0.95
CA LYS A 158 5.95 -19.85 -0.27
C LYS A 158 4.67 -19.03 -0.24
N TRP A 159 4.11 -18.74 -1.42
CA TRP A 159 2.86 -17.98 -1.53
C TRP A 159 1.74 -18.64 -0.72
N ASP A 160 1.58 -19.96 -0.89
CA ASP A 160 0.52 -20.76 -0.27
C ASP A 160 0.88 -21.30 1.12
N ASP A 161 1.96 -20.85 1.75
CA ASP A 161 2.27 -21.24 3.13
C ASP A 161 1.09 -20.88 4.04
N PRO A 162 0.72 -21.70 5.05
CA PRO A 162 -0.33 -21.32 5.99
C PRO A 162 0.09 -20.10 6.81
N LYS A 163 -0.89 -19.29 7.22
CA LYS A 163 -0.63 -18.17 8.13
C LYS A 163 -0.20 -18.73 9.48
N LYS A 164 0.94 -18.27 9.99
CA LYS A 164 1.46 -18.70 11.30
C LYS A 164 1.18 -17.62 12.32
N ALA A 165 0.70 -18.03 13.49
CA ALA A 165 0.67 -17.14 14.64
C ALA A 165 2.10 -16.86 15.10
N PRO A 166 2.36 -15.72 15.76
CA PRO A 166 3.48 -15.66 16.70
C PRO A 166 3.38 -16.83 17.69
N PRO A 167 4.49 -17.49 18.06
CA PRO A 167 4.46 -18.72 18.87
C PRO A 167 3.64 -18.62 20.17
N GLU A 168 3.74 -17.50 20.88
CA GLU A 168 3.00 -17.20 22.11
C GLU A 168 1.49 -16.99 21.90
N CYS A 169 1.07 -16.79 20.64
CA CYS A 169 -0.31 -16.55 20.24
C CYS A 169 -1.00 -17.78 19.62
N GLU A 170 -0.29 -18.89 19.41
CA GLU A 170 -0.81 -20.07 18.69
C GLU A 170 -2.17 -20.55 19.20
N ASN A 171 -2.34 -20.63 20.52
CA ASN A 171 -3.58 -21.12 21.14
C ASN A 171 -4.79 -20.19 20.96
N GLN A 172 -4.58 -18.93 20.57
CA GLN A 172 -5.63 -17.91 20.42
C GLN A 172 -5.91 -17.55 18.96
N PHE A 173 -5.06 -18.02 18.04
CA PHE A 173 -5.05 -17.57 16.66
C PHE A 173 -6.01 -18.36 15.79
N LYS A 174 -6.80 -17.64 14.98
CA LYS A 174 -7.67 -18.20 13.96
C LYS A 174 -7.13 -17.83 12.58
N PRO A 175 -6.38 -18.72 11.89
CA PRO A 175 -5.66 -18.39 10.66
C PRO A 175 -6.50 -17.77 9.54
N ASP A 176 -7.78 -18.14 9.42
CA ASP A 176 -8.65 -17.68 8.34
C ASP A 176 -9.19 -16.26 8.55
N THR A 177 -9.29 -15.81 9.80
CA THR A 177 -9.99 -14.58 10.20
C THR A 177 -9.12 -13.59 10.95
N ASP A 178 -8.10 -14.06 11.67
CA ASP A 178 -7.30 -13.21 12.53
C ASP A 178 -6.10 -12.60 11.78
N MET A 179 -5.80 -11.35 12.10
CA MET A 179 -4.52 -10.72 11.82
C MET A 179 -3.47 -11.15 12.84
N GLY A 180 -2.25 -11.45 12.38
CA GLY A 180 -1.10 -11.63 13.26
C GLY A 180 -0.24 -10.37 13.21
N ILE A 181 0.12 -9.82 14.36
CA ILE A 181 1.02 -8.66 14.47
C ILE A 181 2.16 -9.01 15.42
N GLU A 182 3.40 -8.74 15.01
CA GLU A 182 4.58 -8.74 15.89
C GLU A 182 4.91 -7.29 16.23
N ILE A 183 5.03 -6.94 17.51
CA ILE A 183 5.42 -5.60 17.92
C ILE A 183 6.91 -5.38 17.63
N ILE A 184 7.16 -4.75 16.49
CA ILE A 184 8.44 -4.21 16.04
C ILE A 184 8.29 -2.70 15.82
N GLU A 185 9.40 -1.97 15.61
CA GLU A 185 9.38 -0.51 15.43
C GLU A 185 8.34 -0.06 14.39
N GLU A 186 8.25 -0.75 13.26
CA GLU A 186 7.35 -0.44 12.14
C GLU A 186 5.88 -0.63 12.49
N SER A 187 5.57 -1.49 13.46
CA SER A 187 4.20 -1.83 13.84
C SER A 187 3.55 -0.77 14.74
N TYR A 188 4.32 0.11 15.39
CA TYR A 188 3.79 1.11 16.33
C TYR A 188 4.36 2.52 16.13
N ASN A 189 5.46 2.68 15.40
CA ASN A 189 6.15 3.96 15.21
C ASN A 189 5.87 4.55 13.82
N GLN A 190 5.80 5.87 13.75
CA GLN A 190 5.67 6.58 12.47
C GLN A 190 7.01 6.60 11.70
N PRO A 191 6.99 6.87 10.38
CA PRO A 191 8.21 6.98 9.57
C PRO A 191 9.29 7.86 10.20
N PHE A 192 10.56 7.53 9.93
CA PHE A 192 11.74 8.25 10.43
C PHE A 192 11.84 8.33 11.96
N ARG A 193 11.22 7.38 12.68
CA ARG A 193 11.18 7.36 14.16
C ARG A 193 10.66 8.69 14.71
N THR A 194 9.53 9.15 14.17
CA THR A 194 8.90 10.40 14.60
C THR A 194 7.90 10.22 15.74
N GLY A 195 7.76 8.99 16.26
CA GLY A 195 6.98 8.64 17.44
C GLY A 195 5.70 7.87 17.13
N PRO A 196 5.08 7.22 18.13
CA PRO A 196 3.83 6.51 17.94
C PRO A 196 2.65 7.48 17.78
N LEU A 197 1.57 7.00 17.18
CA LEU A 197 0.29 7.70 17.17
C LEU A 197 -0.60 7.13 18.28
N ILE A 198 -1.08 7.99 19.18
CA ILE A 198 -1.86 7.59 20.37
C ILE A 198 -3.29 8.13 20.25
N ASP A 199 -4.27 7.24 20.24
CA ASP A 199 -5.69 7.63 20.15
C ASP A 199 -6.19 8.37 21.41
N GLN A 200 -7.42 8.92 21.36
CA GLN A 200 -7.99 9.62 22.52
C GLN A 200 -8.26 8.69 23.73
N GLN A 201 -8.24 7.36 23.56
CA GLN A 201 -8.36 6.37 24.62
C GLN A 201 -6.99 5.96 25.19
N GLY A 202 -5.88 6.47 24.65
CA GLY A 202 -4.52 6.15 25.08
C GLY A 202 -3.96 4.87 24.49
N ASN A 203 -4.62 4.30 23.48
CA ASN A 203 -4.12 3.13 22.77
C ASN A 203 -3.11 3.54 21.70
N TYR A 204 -2.13 2.69 21.45
CA TYR A 204 -1.30 2.79 20.24
C TYR A 204 -2.15 2.53 19.00
N ALA A 205 -1.96 3.34 17.96
CA ALA A 205 -2.26 2.93 16.60
C ALA A 205 -1.23 1.90 16.13
N LEU A 206 -1.66 0.93 15.34
CA LEU A 206 -0.82 -0.15 14.82
C LEU A 206 -0.71 -0.08 13.30
N PHE A 207 0.38 -0.57 12.74
CA PHE A 207 0.64 -0.53 11.30
C PHE A 207 0.97 -1.90 10.75
N ASP A 208 0.62 -2.11 9.48
CA ASP A 208 0.97 -3.32 8.75
C ASP A 208 1.23 -3.00 7.27
N ILE A 209 2.01 -3.87 6.63
CA ILE A 209 2.41 -3.73 5.22
C ILE A 209 2.13 -5.07 4.53
N LEU A 210 1.46 -5.00 3.38
CA LEU A 210 1.12 -6.16 2.58
C LEU A 210 1.55 -5.96 1.14
N MET A 211 1.92 -7.05 0.48
CA MET A 211 2.29 -7.06 -0.93
C MET A 211 1.50 -8.10 -1.70
N ASN A 212 1.23 -7.83 -2.98
CA ASN A 212 0.60 -8.81 -3.85
C ASN A 212 1.60 -9.85 -4.37
N ARG A 213 1.08 -10.84 -5.11
CA ARG A 213 1.88 -11.94 -5.64
C ARG A 213 3.01 -11.51 -6.56
N GLU A 214 2.80 -10.51 -7.41
CA GLU A 214 3.82 -10.02 -8.36
C GLU A 214 5.08 -9.54 -7.64
N MET A 215 4.92 -8.81 -6.53
CA MET A 215 6.04 -8.39 -5.70
C MET A 215 6.68 -9.55 -4.94
N PHE A 216 5.85 -10.46 -4.41
CA PHE A 216 6.33 -11.66 -3.72
C PHE A 216 7.19 -12.53 -4.63
N ASP A 217 6.71 -12.86 -5.83
CA ASP A 217 7.42 -13.70 -6.80
C ASP A 217 8.74 -13.05 -7.22
N TYR A 218 8.78 -11.72 -7.37
CA TYR A 218 10.02 -10.96 -7.59
C TYR A 218 11.00 -11.10 -6.41
N ILE A 219 10.54 -10.86 -5.18
CA ILE A 219 11.36 -10.99 -3.96
C ILE A 219 11.91 -12.40 -3.83
N GLN A 220 11.10 -13.43 -4.09
CA GLN A 220 11.52 -14.82 -4.03
C GLN A 220 12.56 -15.15 -5.10
N LYS A 221 12.34 -14.74 -6.35
CA LYS A 221 13.26 -14.97 -7.47
C LYS A 221 14.65 -14.42 -7.19
N HIS A 222 14.72 -13.24 -6.58
CA HIS A 222 15.96 -12.54 -6.26
C HIS A 222 16.42 -12.76 -4.81
N LYS A 223 15.73 -13.62 -4.05
CA LYS A 223 16.00 -13.91 -2.63
C LYS A 223 16.12 -12.66 -1.74
N LEU A 224 15.39 -11.60 -2.09
CA LEU A 224 15.44 -10.32 -1.38
C LEU A 224 14.79 -10.37 0.01
N TYR A 225 14.22 -11.52 0.41
CA TYR A 225 13.73 -11.76 1.77
C TYR A 225 14.84 -11.98 2.80
N SER A 226 16.08 -12.24 2.35
CA SER A 226 17.22 -12.59 3.20
C SER A 226 18.29 -11.51 3.15
N LYS A 227 18.70 -11.02 4.32
CA LYS A 227 19.76 -10.00 4.42
C LYS A 227 21.10 -10.50 3.84
N PRO A 228 21.61 -11.70 4.19
CA PRO A 228 22.81 -12.26 3.56
C PRO A 228 22.69 -12.39 2.04
N GLU A 229 21.52 -12.78 1.52
CA GLU A 229 21.32 -12.94 0.07
C GLU A 229 21.25 -11.59 -0.65
N GLN A 230 20.68 -10.54 -0.03
CA GLN A 230 20.77 -9.17 -0.56
C GLN A 230 22.22 -8.70 -0.65
N GLN A 231 23.06 -9.07 0.33
CA GLN A 231 24.48 -8.70 0.40
C GLN A 231 25.40 -9.58 -0.47
N SER A 232 24.87 -10.60 -1.15
CA SER A 232 25.65 -11.51 -1.98
C SER A 232 26.24 -10.79 -3.20
N GLU A 233 27.29 -11.36 -3.81
CA GLU A 233 27.86 -10.80 -5.04
C GLU A 233 26.83 -10.68 -6.17
N GLU A 234 25.89 -11.63 -6.25
CA GLU A 234 24.81 -11.66 -7.24
C GLU A 234 23.83 -10.49 -7.04
N ASN A 235 23.38 -10.26 -5.81
CA ASN A 235 22.31 -9.29 -5.53
C ASN A 235 22.78 -7.91 -5.07
N SER A 236 24.05 -7.78 -4.67
CA SER A 236 24.59 -6.51 -4.17
C SER A 236 24.62 -5.40 -5.23
N LYS A 237 24.59 -5.79 -6.51
CA LYS A 237 24.51 -4.89 -7.67
C LYS A 237 23.14 -4.91 -8.33
N LEU A 238 22.20 -5.72 -7.83
CA LEU A 238 20.87 -5.83 -8.41
C LEU A 238 20.11 -4.52 -8.15
N LYS A 239 19.68 -3.90 -9.25
CA LYS A 239 18.74 -2.78 -9.20
C LYS A 239 17.33 -3.34 -9.11
N VAL A 240 16.69 -3.18 -7.96
CA VAL A 240 15.31 -3.65 -7.75
C VAL A 240 14.37 -2.84 -8.64
N ASP A 241 13.57 -3.56 -9.40
CA ASP A 241 12.59 -3.02 -10.34
C ASP A 241 11.38 -3.97 -10.35
N PHE A 242 10.36 -3.68 -9.54
CA PHE A 242 9.19 -4.55 -9.42
C PHE A 242 8.39 -4.59 -10.74
N PRO A 243 7.64 -5.68 -10.99
CA PRO A 243 6.81 -5.78 -12.20
C PRO A 243 5.84 -4.60 -12.32
N ALA A 244 5.74 -4.00 -13.50
CA ALA A 244 4.78 -2.93 -13.77
C ALA A 244 3.46 -3.51 -14.27
N GLY A 245 2.32 -2.95 -13.88
CA GLY A 245 1.00 -3.36 -14.34
C GLY A 245 0.69 -2.90 -15.76
N LYS A 246 -0.07 -3.71 -16.50
CA LYS A 246 -0.44 -3.46 -17.89
C LYS A 246 -1.88 -3.86 -18.13
N ASN A 247 -2.64 -2.99 -18.79
CA ASN A 247 -3.97 -3.35 -19.29
C ASN A 247 -3.88 -4.41 -20.42
N PRO A 248 -4.92 -5.24 -20.60
CA PRO A 248 -5.03 -6.12 -21.77
C PRO A 248 -5.07 -5.32 -23.07
N THR A 249 -4.98 -6.02 -24.21
CA THR A 249 -5.13 -5.39 -25.52
C THR A 249 -6.47 -4.67 -25.62
N LYS A 250 -6.52 -3.55 -26.35
CA LYS A 250 -7.75 -2.75 -26.47
C LYS A 250 -8.93 -3.61 -26.94
N GLY A 251 -10.00 -3.63 -26.14
CA GLY A 251 -11.22 -4.40 -26.40
C GLY A 251 -11.27 -5.77 -25.73
N GLU A 252 -10.18 -6.18 -25.07
CA GLU A 252 -10.10 -7.40 -24.26
C GLU A 252 -10.22 -7.06 -22.77
N ILE A 253 -10.69 -8.01 -21.97
CA ILE A 253 -10.76 -7.91 -20.49
C ILE A 253 -9.82 -8.91 -19.80
N GLU A 254 -9.24 -9.84 -20.56
CA GLU A 254 -8.29 -10.87 -20.13
C GLU A 254 -6.93 -10.62 -20.77
N GLY A 255 -5.85 -11.02 -20.11
CA GLY A 255 -4.48 -10.91 -20.63
C GLY A 255 -3.67 -9.70 -20.16
N GLY A 256 -4.23 -8.86 -19.27
CA GLY A 256 -3.45 -7.87 -18.53
C GLY A 256 -2.92 -8.44 -17.20
N HIS A 257 -2.20 -7.61 -16.45
CA HIS A 257 -1.70 -7.96 -15.12
C HIS A 257 -1.60 -6.72 -14.22
N PRO A 258 -1.87 -6.86 -12.91
CA PRO A 258 -1.83 -5.72 -11.99
C PRO A 258 -0.41 -5.19 -11.74
N GLY A 259 0.65 -5.99 -11.98
CA GLY A 259 2.01 -5.60 -11.58
C GLY A 259 2.13 -5.46 -10.06
N GLY A 260 3.14 -4.74 -9.59
CA GLY A 260 3.43 -4.55 -8.18
C GLY A 260 2.40 -3.69 -7.47
N ILE A 261 1.82 -4.23 -6.39
CA ILE A 261 0.95 -3.48 -5.48
C ILE A 261 1.42 -3.74 -4.05
N ILE A 262 1.67 -2.64 -3.33
CA ILE A 262 1.96 -2.64 -1.91
C ILE A 262 0.92 -1.79 -1.18
N ILE A 263 0.44 -2.32 -0.06
CA ILE A 263 -0.51 -1.67 0.83
C ILE A 263 0.17 -1.41 2.16
N LYS A 264 -0.02 -0.21 2.72
CA LYS A 264 0.32 0.08 4.11
C LYS A 264 -0.93 0.57 4.82
N VAL A 265 -1.24 -0.03 5.95
CA VAL A 265 -2.45 0.28 6.72
C VAL A 265 -2.11 0.77 8.12
N SER A 266 -3.01 1.57 8.69
CA SER A 266 -2.99 1.93 10.10
C SER A 266 -4.32 1.56 10.75
N TRP A 267 -4.23 1.12 11.99
CA TRP A 267 -5.32 0.56 12.78
C TRP A 267 -5.43 1.30 14.11
N LYS A 268 -6.66 1.53 14.59
CA LYS A 268 -6.89 1.83 16.01
C LYS A 268 -7.46 0.62 16.73
N ILE A 269 -7.24 0.55 18.04
CA ILE A 269 -7.89 -0.44 18.91
C ILE A 269 -9.34 -0.02 19.17
N LEU A 270 -10.27 -0.96 19.05
CA LEU A 270 -11.70 -0.73 19.26
C LEU A 270 -12.18 -1.44 20.53
N ASP A 271 -12.65 -0.68 21.50
CA ASP A 271 -13.04 -1.19 22.81
C ASP A 271 -14.58 -1.35 22.98
N SER A 272 -15.40 -0.91 22.00
CA SER A 272 -16.86 -1.01 22.09
C SER A 272 -17.55 -1.45 20.80
N GLU A 273 -18.65 -2.23 20.93
CA GLU A 273 -19.48 -2.66 19.80
C GLU A 273 -20.11 -1.48 19.01
N ALA A 274 -20.37 -0.37 19.70
CA ALA A 274 -20.91 0.83 19.05
C ALA A 274 -19.89 1.46 18.09
N GLU A 275 -18.62 1.43 18.47
CA GLU A 275 -17.53 1.93 17.65
C GLU A 275 -17.25 1.00 16.47
N LYS A 276 -17.20 -0.32 16.71
CA LYS A 276 -16.96 -1.34 15.67
C LYS A 276 -17.83 -1.18 14.44
N ARG A 277 -19.09 -0.76 14.59
CA ARG A 277 -20.02 -0.57 13.46
C ARG A 277 -19.59 0.51 12.45
N LYS A 278 -18.64 1.38 12.81
CA LYS A 278 -18.18 2.49 11.96
C LYS A 278 -16.94 2.15 11.13
N PHE A 279 -16.16 1.16 11.56
CA PHE A 279 -14.86 0.84 10.98
C PHE A 279 -14.90 -0.51 10.30
N HIS A 280 -14.12 -0.67 9.23
CA HIS A 280 -13.72 -2.01 8.80
C HIS A 280 -12.87 -2.62 9.91
N THR A 281 -13.22 -3.82 10.36
CA THR A 281 -12.68 -4.45 11.56
C THR A 281 -12.03 -5.78 11.28
N VAL A 282 -10.90 -6.01 11.94
CA VAL A 282 -10.23 -7.31 12.00
C VAL A 282 -9.94 -7.65 13.45
N ASP A 283 -10.09 -8.92 13.83
CA ASP A 283 -9.55 -9.41 15.09
C ASP A 283 -8.06 -9.71 14.91
N ALA A 284 -7.24 -9.28 15.86
CA ALA A 284 -5.79 -9.47 15.83
C ALA A 284 -5.29 -10.19 17.08
N VAL A 285 -4.33 -11.09 16.89
CA VAL A 285 -3.43 -11.57 17.95
C VAL A 285 -2.09 -10.86 17.80
N ILE A 286 -1.62 -10.26 18.88
CA ILE A 286 -0.50 -9.33 18.89
C ILE A 286 0.57 -9.87 19.82
N SER A 287 1.74 -10.17 19.27
CA SER A 287 2.94 -10.55 19.99
C SER A 287 3.65 -9.31 20.51
N MET A 288 3.62 -9.12 21.83
CA MET A 288 4.28 -8.01 22.51
C MET A 288 5.80 -8.25 22.60
N LEU A 289 6.57 -7.16 22.69
CA LEU A 289 7.97 -7.23 23.10
C LEU A 289 8.10 -7.98 24.44
N PRO A 290 9.22 -8.64 24.74
CA PRO A 290 9.43 -9.19 26.06
C PRO A 290 9.67 -8.07 27.09
N ASP A 291 9.31 -8.30 28.34
CA ASP A 291 9.70 -7.41 29.44
C ASP A 291 11.22 -7.38 29.61
N ARG A 292 11.76 -6.28 30.15
CA ARG A 292 13.20 -6.13 30.35
C ARG A 292 13.73 -7.24 31.26
N GLY A 293 14.67 -8.05 30.75
CA GLY A 293 15.26 -9.19 31.47
C GLY A 293 14.47 -10.50 31.35
N SER A 294 13.38 -10.50 30.57
CA SER A 294 12.65 -11.71 30.18
C SER A 294 12.90 -12.03 28.71
N THR A 295 12.81 -13.31 28.35
CA THR A 295 12.70 -13.75 26.94
C THR A 295 11.26 -14.10 26.56
N GLN A 296 10.34 -14.12 27.54
CA GLN A 296 8.95 -14.46 27.33
C GLN A 296 8.19 -13.27 26.77
N ARG A 297 7.58 -13.48 25.60
CA ARG A 297 6.65 -12.55 24.99
C ARG A 297 5.22 -12.82 25.44
N GLN A 298 4.39 -11.78 25.44
CA GLN A 298 2.98 -11.86 25.80
C GLN A 298 2.12 -11.75 24.55
N CYS A 299 1.05 -12.54 24.47
CA CYS A 299 0.06 -12.42 23.41
C CYS A 299 -1.14 -11.59 23.88
N VAL A 300 -1.54 -10.59 23.08
CA VAL A 300 -2.71 -9.74 23.33
C VAL A 300 -3.70 -9.88 22.17
N ARG A 301 -4.97 -10.19 22.47
CA ARG A 301 -6.05 -10.16 21.48
C ARG A 301 -6.74 -8.80 21.48
N LYS A 302 -6.92 -8.19 20.31
CA LYS A 302 -7.66 -6.94 20.12
C LYS A 302 -8.54 -6.99 18.88
N THR A 303 -9.66 -6.27 18.88
CA THR A 303 -10.34 -5.91 17.64
C THR A 303 -9.78 -4.57 17.17
N LEU A 304 -9.38 -4.51 15.90
CA LEU A 304 -8.79 -3.35 15.26
C LEU A 304 -9.78 -2.73 14.29
N GLY A 305 -9.75 -1.41 14.15
CA GLY A 305 -10.52 -0.64 13.17
C GLY A 305 -9.61 0.10 12.21
N LEU A 306 -9.81 -0.08 10.90
CA LEU A 306 -8.97 0.53 9.87
C LEU A 306 -9.13 2.05 9.91
N VAL A 307 -8.05 2.79 10.09
CA VAL A 307 -8.06 4.26 10.16
C VAL A 307 -7.29 4.91 9.02
N GLY A 308 -6.32 4.24 8.40
CA GLY A 308 -5.58 4.75 7.25
C GLY A 308 -5.19 3.63 6.29
N PHE A 309 -5.16 3.96 5.00
CA PHE A 309 -4.99 2.98 3.93
C PHE A 309 -4.22 3.61 2.76
N HIS A 310 -2.97 3.19 2.61
CA HIS A 310 -2.11 3.54 1.49
C HIS A 310 -2.09 2.41 0.48
N VAL A 311 -2.19 2.76 -0.80
CA VAL A 311 -1.99 1.83 -1.91
C VAL A 311 -0.99 2.44 -2.87
N MET A 312 0.08 1.72 -3.12
CA MET A 312 1.05 2.09 -4.12
C MET A 312 1.00 1.05 -5.22
N HIS A 313 0.79 1.52 -6.45
CA HIS A 313 0.58 0.69 -7.62
C HIS A 313 1.55 1.09 -8.73
N LYS A 314 2.38 0.14 -9.19
CA LYS A 314 3.29 0.35 -10.32
C LYS A 314 2.64 -0.03 -11.64
N THR A 315 2.71 0.84 -12.65
CA THR A 315 2.13 0.60 -13.98
C THR A 315 3.14 0.90 -15.08
N GLU A 316 2.97 0.34 -16.28
CA GLU A 316 3.90 0.57 -17.41
C GLU A 316 4.02 2.06 -17.78
N THR A 317 2.98 2.85 -17.49
CA THR A 317 2.95 4.29 -17.71
C THR A 317 3.34 5.11 -16.48
N ARG A 318 3.46 4.51 -15.29
CA ARG A 318 3.93 5.12 -14.04
C ARG A 318 4.91 4.21 -13.32
N LEU A 319 6.14 4.23 -13.80
CA LEU A 319 7.24 3.45 -13.22
C LEU A 319 7.68 3.99 -11.85
N GLN A 320 7.49 5.28 -11.58
CA GLN A 320 7.67 5.90 -10.25
C GLN A 320 6.42 5.77 -9.34
N TRP A 321 5.56 4.80 -9.66
CA TRP A 321 4.35 4.44 -8.93
C TRP A 321 3.25 5.51 -8.87
N ILE A 322 2.04 5.03 -8.62
CA ILE A 322 0.88 5.83 -8.26
C ILE A 322 0.68 5.68 -6.76
N TRP A 323 0.59 6.79 -6.04
CA TRP A 323 0.59 6.86 -4.58
C TRP A 323 -0.78 7.28 -4.08
N THR A 324 -1.55 6.34 -3.58
CA THR A 324 -2.94 6.57 -3.18
C THR A 324 -3.06 6.60 -1.66
N SER A 325 -3.78 7.57 -1.11
CA SER A 325 -4.02 7.67 0.33
C SER A 325 -5.49 7.86 0.69
N PHE A 326 -6.01 6.96 1.53
CA PHE A 326 -7.34 7.00 2.12
C PHE A 326 -7.26 7.02 3.65
N GLU A 327 -8.28 7.60 4.28
CA GLU A 327 -8.42 7.53 5.74
C GLU A 327 -9.89 7.54 6.18
N HIS A 328 -10.13 7.16 7.43
CA HIS A 328 -11.44 7.22 8.04
C HIS A 328 -11.87 8.68 8.31
N VAL A 329 -13.13 9.02 8.01
CA VAL A 329 -13.66 10.41 8.07
C VAL A 329 -13.70 11.02 9.47
N ASP A 330 -13.61 10.18 10.52
CA ASP A 330 -13.56 10.59 11.94
C ASP A 330 -12.13 10.70 12.50
N ASN A 331 -11.07 10.60 11.67
CA ASN A 331 -9.70 10.61 12.21
C ASN A 331 -9.30 11.95 12.84
N VAL A 332 -9.32 13.01 12.04
CA VAL A 332 -8.81 14.34 12.43
C VAL A 332 -9.58 15.46 11.72
N PRO A 333 -9.71 16.64 12.35
CA PRO A 333 -10.22 17.84 11.68
C PRO A 333 -9.23 18.36 10.63
N GLU A 334 -9.75 19.02 9.57
CA GLU A 334 -8.95 20.01 8.85
C GLU A 334 -8.63 21.22 9.76
N GLU A 335 -7.59 21.98 9.45
CA GLU A 335 -7.23 23.18 10.23
C GLU A 335 -8.40 24.18 10.37
N SER A 336 -9.22 24.32 9.32
CA SER A 336 -10.44 25.15 9.34
C SER A 336 -11.55 24.61 10.25
N GLU A 337 -11.44 23.38 10.73
CA GLU A 337 -12.41 22.71 11.58
C GLU A 337 -11.97 22.62 13.05
N VAL A 338 -10.74 23.06 13.35
CA VAL A 338 -10.25 23.22 14.71
C VAL A 338 -11.20 24.13 15.47
N GLY A 339 -11.63 23.68 16.66
CA GLY A 339 -12.59 24.40 17.48
C GLY A 339 -14.05 23.97 17.30
N LYS A 340 -14.38 23.18 16.26
CA LYS A 340 -15.70 22.55 16.18
C LYS A 340 -15.82 21.43 17.21
N ARG A 341 -16.93 21.39 17.96
CA ARG A 341 -17.23 20.35 18.95
C ARG A 341 -17.67 19.06 18.27
N ARG A 342 -16.70 18.33 17.71
CA ARG A 342 -16.84 16.97 17.17
C ARG A 342 -15.79 16.08 17.83
N SER A 343 -16.15 14.83 18.08
CA SER A 343 -15.21 13.80 18.53
C SER A 343 -14.46 13.23 17.34
N TRP A 344 -13.14 13.13 17.45
CA TRP A 344 -12.28 12.54 16.46
C TRP A 344 -11.43 11.43 17.09
N ASN A 345 -10.91 10.50 16.29
CA ASN A 345 -10.09 9.40 16.78
C ASN A 345 -8.76 9.89 17.39
N PHE A 346 -8.17 10.94 16.80
CA PHE A 346 -6.84 11.45 17.15
C PHE A 346 -6.83 12.95 17.46
N TYR A 347 -8.00 13.54 17.75
CA TYR A 347 -8.12 14.93 18.18
C TYR A 347 -9.30 15.09 19.14
N GLN A 348 -9.09 15.89 20.20
CA GLN A 348 -10.14 16.26 21.13
C GLN A 348 -10.19 17.79 21.24
N PHE A 349 -11.39 18.34 21.06
CA PHE A 349 -11.61 19.77 21.24
C PHE A 349 -11.12 20.21 22.63
N CYS A 350 -10.28 21.23 22.63
CA CYS A 350 -9.78 21.88 23.83
C CYS A 350 -9.86 23.40 23.66
N ASN A 351 -10.38 24.09 24.67
CA ASN A 351 -10.64 25.53 24.65
C ASN A 351 -10.02 26.27 25.84
N THR A 352 -9.00 25.69 26.46
CA THR A 352 -8.28 26.31 27.58
C THR A 352 -6.91 26.80 27.12
N ARG A 353 -6.22 27.62 27.93
CA ARG A 353 -4.82 27.98 27.65
C ARG A 353 -3.85 26.79 27.76
N ALA A 354 -4.28 25.68 28.35
CA ALA A 354 -3.46 24.50 28.60
C ALA A 354 -3.66 23.38 27.56
N CYS A 355 -4.17 23.70 26.36
CA CYS A 355 -4.34 22.70 25.32
C CYS A 355 -3.00 22.15 24.83
N PRO A 356 -2.88 20.83 24.62
CA PRO A 356 -1.68 20.26 24.02
C PRO A 356 -1.42 20.85 22.64
N ALA A 357 -0.16 20.95 22.26
CA ALA A 357 0.21 21.38 20.91
C ALA A 357 -0.29 20.36 19.88
N VAL A 358 -0.80 20.86 18.76
CA VAL A 358 -1.25 19.99 17.68
C VAL A 358 -0.06 19.41 16.91
N ASN A 359 -0.22 18.20 16.37
CA ASN A 359 0.79 17.48 15.60
C ASN A 359 2.13 17.31 16.35
N GLN A 360 2.08 17.24 17.69
CA GLN A 360 3.25 17.04 18.54
C GLN A 360 3.56 15.55 18.71
N THR A 361 4.82 15.18 18.52
CA THR A 361 5.35 13.84 18.83
C THR A 361 5.21 13.53 20.34
N PRO A 362 4.88 12.28 20.73
CA PRO A 362 4.76 11.90 22.14
C PRO A 362 6.10 11.98 22.90
N PRO A 363 6.08 12.15 24.24
CA PRO A 363 7.28 12.02 25.05
C PRO A 363 7.85 10.60 24.98
N ARG A 364 9.17 10.46 25.14
CA ARG A 364 9.85 9.16 25.22
C ARG A 364 9.79 8.57 26.64
N PRO A 365 9.94 7.24 26.81
CA PRO A 365 10.16 6.20 25.79
C PRO A 365 8.91 5.90 24.96
N TRP A 366 9.09 5.32 23.77
CA TRP A 366 7.98 5.06 22.83
C TRP A 366 7.58 3.60 22.73
N GLU A 367 8.49 2.70 23.09
CA GLU A 367 8.32 1.26 23.02
C GLU A 367 7.10 0.81 23.85
N PRO A 368 6.13 0.08 23.27
CA PRO A 368 4.99 -0.44 24.02
C PRO A 368 5.44 -1.37 25.15
N LYS A 369 4.89 -1.15 26.36
CA LYS A 369 5.15 -2.00 27.51
C LYS A 369 4.15 -3.17 27.55
N PRO A 370 4.61 -4.43 27.68
CA PRO A 370 3.72 -5.60 27.75
C PRO A 370 2.67 -5.49 28.86
N SER A 371 3.10 -5.04 30.04
CA SER A 371 2.24 -4.81 31.21
C SER A 371 1.11 -3.81 31.01
N LEU A 372 1.17 -2.98 29.96
CA LEU A 372 0.16 -1.98 29.63
C LEU A 372 -0.77 -2.40 28.49
N GLY A 373 -0.57 -3.58 27.89
CA GLY A 373 -1.50 -4.14 26.90
C GLY A 373 -1.83 -3.19 25.74
N LEU A 374 -0.82 -2.49 25.21
CA LEU A 374 -0.90 -1.45 24.16
C LEU A 374 -1.56 -0.12 24.59
N LYS A 375 -1.59 0.18 25.89
CA LYS A 375 -1.78 1.55 26.38
C LYS A 375 -0.43 2.28 26.42
N PHE A 376 -0.44 3.56 26.04
CA PHE A 376 0.71 4.45 26.19
C PHE A 376 1.01 4.69 27.67
N ASP A 377 2.29 4.68 28.03
CA ASP A 377 2.73 4.95 29.40
C ASP A 377 2.65 6.45 29.71
N GLY A 378 1.47 6.87 30.16
CA GLY A 378 1.21 8.23 30.60
C GLY A 378 -0.07 8.85 30.05
N PRO A 379 -0.31 10.13 30.38
CA PRO A 379 -1.55 10.81 30.03
C PRO A 379 -1.57 11.35 28.58
N PHE A 380 -0.49 11.19 27.82
CA PHE A 380 -0.39 11.74 26.47
C PHE A 380 -1.45 11.16 25.54
N ARG A 381 -2.15 12.03 24.80
CA ARG A 381 -3.09 11.69 23.73
C ARG A 381 -2.75 12.59 22.55
N SER A 382 -2.63 12.02 21.35
CA SER A 382 -2.27 12.82 20.19
C SER A 382 -3.34 13.87 19.91
N GLN A 383 -2.95 15.08 19.48
CA GLN A 383 -3.84 16.13 19.00
C GLN A 383 -3.50 16.42 17.55
N ILE A 384 -4.01 15.61 16.63
CA ILE A 384 -3.63 15.67 15.22
C ILE A 384 -4.60 16.54 14.44
N VAL A 385 -4.07 17.40 13.58
CA VAL A 385 -4.82 18.26 12.67
C VAL A 385 -4.24 18.11 11.28
N ARG A 386 -5.11 17.95 10.28
CA ARG A 386 -4.70 17.84 8.88
C ARG A 386 -4.25 19.21 8.37
N LYS A 387 -2.95 19.34 8.03
CA LYS A 387 -2.38 20.60 7.53
C LYS A 387 -2.73 20.89 6.07
N THR A 388 -2.77 19.87 5.23
CA THR A 388 -3.14 20.01 3.81
C THR A 388 -4.61 19.61 3.66
N PRO A 389 -5.54 20.57 3.46
CA PRO A 389 -6.95 20.25 3.30
C PRO A 389 -7.19 19.50 1.99
N LEU A 390 -8.28 18.71 1.94
CA LEU A 390 -8.71 18.09 0.70
C LEU A 390 -9.14 19.18 -0.28
N THR A 391 -8.84 18.99 -1.56
CA THR A 391 -9.36 19.89 -2.60
C THR A 391 -10.88 19.74 -2.72
N GLU A 392 -11.56 20.79 -3.18
CA GLU A 392 -13.01 20.72 -3.42
C GLU A 392 -13.37 19.67 -4.49
N ASP A 393 -12.49 19.39 -5.45
CA ASP A 393 -12.69 18.36 -6.46
C ASP A 393 -12.65 16.96 -5.82
N THR A 394 -11.67 16.70 -4.96
CA THR A 394 -11.55 15.44 -4.19
C THR A 394 -12.75 15.26 -3.25
N LYS A 395 -13.19 16.32 -2.55
CA LYS A 395 -14.40 16.29 -1.70
C LYS A 395 -15.65 15.92 -2.50
N ARG A 396 -15.83 16.48 -3.71
CA ARG A 396 -16.95 16.11 -4.60
C ARG A 396 -16.85 14.66 -5.08
N MET A 397 -15.66 14.19 -5.40
CA MET A 397 -15.44 12.79 -5.78
C MET A 397 -15.76 11.83 -4.64
N ASN A 398 -15.25 12.10 -3.43
CA ASN A 398 -15.54 11.33 -2.23
C ASN A 398 -17.05 11.19 -2.01
N LYS A 399 -17.80 12.28 -2.11
CA LYS A 399 -19.26 12.24 -1.97
C LYS A 399 -19.92 11.26 -2.94
N LYS A 400 -19.50 11.23 -4.21
CA LYS A 400 -20.08 10.33 -5.23
C LYS A 400 -19.73 8.88 -4.97
N PHE A 401 -18.48 8.58 -4.60
CA PHE A 401 -18.09 7.21 -4.27
C PHE A 401 -18.70 6.71 -2.97
N GLN A 402 -18.84 7.57 -1.96
CA GLN A 402 -19.60 7.27 -0.75
C GLN A 402 -21.08 7.02 -1.05
N GLU A 403 -21.68 7.71 -2.03
CA GLU A 403 -23.03 7.38 -2.53
C GLU A 403 -23.07 5.99 -3.21
N ILE A 404 -22.03 5.63 -3.97
CA ILE A 404 -21.90 4.31 -4.63
C ILE A 404 -21.82 3.20 -3.58
N VAL A 405 -20.94 3.32 -2.59
CA VAL A 405 -20.75 2.29 -1.55
C VAL A 405 -21.73 2.42 -0.37
N ARG A 406 -22.68 3.36 -0.43
CA ARG A 406 -23.64 3.64 0.65
C ARG A 406 -24.32 2.38 1.16
N GLY A 407 -24.41 2.26 2.48
CA GLY A 407 -24.97 1.11 3.18
C GLY A 407 -23.94 0.04 3.55
N SER A 408 -22.66 0.29 3.29
CA SER A 408 -21.54 -0.50 3.79
C SER A 408 -20.61 0.32 4.67
N VAL A 409 -19.72 -0.36 5.38
CA VAL A 409 -18.72 0.29 6.24
C VAL A 409 -17.79 1.25 5.48
N TRP A 410 -17.63 1.04 4.18
CA TRP A 410 -16.72 1.81 3.32
C TRP A 410 -17.19 3.24 3.06
N GLU A 411 -18.46 3.57 3.36
CA GLU A 411 -18.95 4.95 3.28
C GLU A 411 -18.28 5.89 4.31
N ASN A 412 -17.62 5.33 5.33
CA ASN A 412 -16.90 6.07 6.37
C ASN A 412 -15.43 6.37 6.01
N TYR A 413 -15.03 6.12 4.77
CA TYR A 413 -13.67 6.36 4.27
C TYR A 413 -13.66 7.41 3.17
N MET A 414 -12.55 8.14 3.05
CA MET A 414 -12.39 9.21 2.07
C MET A 414 -10.99 9.18 1.46
N LEU A 415 -10.91 9.48 0.16
CA LEU A 415 -9.64 9.74 -0.52
C LEU A 415 -9.10 11.08 -0.05
N LEU A 416 -7.80 11.13 0.25
CA LEU A 416 -7.07 12.37 0.49
C LEU A 416 -6.62 13.02 -0.82
N SER A 417 -5.91 12.24 -1.64
CA SER A 417 -5.56 12.52 -3.03
C SER A 417 -4.80 11.31 -3.57
N THR A 418 -4.49 11.35 -4.86
CA THR A 418 -3.50 10.47 -5.49
C THR A 418 -2.26 11.27 -5.92
N GLN A 419 -1.07 10.89 -5.45
CA GLN A 419 0.20 11.50 -5.85
C GLN A 419 0.86 10.72 -6.99
N TRP A 420 1.42 11.44 -7.95
CA TRP A 420 2.03 10.89 -9.17
C TRP A 420 3.10 11.84 -9.73
N PRO A 421 4.06 11.34 -10.54
CA PRO A 421 5.12 12.15 -11.15
C PRO A 421 4.56 13.02 -12.29
N SER A 422 4.55 14.36 -12.14
CA SER A 422 3.98 15.26 -13.14
C SER A 422 4.96 15.72 -14.24
N ASP A 423 6.26 15.60 -14.02
CA ASP A 423 7.27 15.77 -15.08
C ASP A 423 7.38 14.47 -15.90
N PHE A 424 6.64 14.40 -17.00
CA PHE A 424 6.65 13.22 -17.87
C PHE A 424 7.99 12.95 -18.54
N ARG A 425 8.85 13.96 -18.76
CA ARG A 425 10.18 13.73 -19.34
C ARG A 425 11.09 13.04 -18.33
N CYS A 426 10.96 13.42 -17.07
CA CYS A 426 11.57 12.73 -15.95
C CYS A 426 11.00 11.31 -15.80
N ALA A 427 9.67 11.19 -15.74
CA ALA A 427 8.98 9.92 -15.49
C ALA A 427 9.19 8.87 -16.59
N ALA A 428 9.36 9.30 -17.85
CA ALA A 428 9.53 8.41 -18.99
C ALA A 428 10.95 7.83 -19.15
N LYS A 429 11.91 8.22 -18.32
CA LYS A 429 13.27 7.68 -18.37
C LYS A 429 13.24 6.20 -18.01
N LYS A 430 13.84 5.36 -18.86
CA LYS A 430 13.96 3.89 -18.70
C LYS A 430 15.41 3.49 -18.84
N SER A 431 15.91 2.54 -18.03
CA SER A 431 17.23 1.93 -18.27
C SER A 431 17.28 1.39 -19.71
N PRO A 432 18.22 1.83 -20.58
CA PRO A 432 18.18 1.54 -22.00
C PRO A 432 18.54 0.10 -22.37
N GLU A 433 19.18 -0.66 -21.48
CA GLU A 433 19.50 -2.08 -21.66
C GLU A 433 19.90 -2.69 -20.29
N SER A 434 20.30 -3.96 -20.24
CA SER A 434 20.79 -4.69 -19.04
C SER A 434 22.10 -4.15 -18.46
N GLY A 435 22.28 -2.84 -18.50
CA GLY A 435 23.39 -2.06 -17.97
C GLY A 435 22.92 -0.61 -17.74
N PRO A 436 23.53 0.12 -16.80
CA PRO A 436 23.01 1.42 -16.38
C PRO A 436 23.15 2.51 -17.45
N ASP A 437 22.12 3.34 -17.60
CA ASP A 437 22.26 4.67 -18.22
C ASP A 437 22.40 5.75 -17.14
N PRO A 438 23.47 6.56 -17.20
CA PRO A 438 23.73 7.64 -16.24
C PRO A 438 22.66 8.76 -16.24
N ASN A 439 21.71 8.75 -17.16
CA ASN A 439 20.63 9.73 -17.26
C ASN A 439 19.25 9.16 -16.92
N THR A 440 19.17 7.86 -16.69
CA THR A 440 18.00 7.21 -16.10
C THR A 440 18.15 7.26 -14.60
N ASP A 441 17.02 7.33 -13.93
CA ASP A 441 16.84 7.56 -12.50
C ASP A 441 17.35 6.39 -11.60
N LEU A 442 18.35 5.65 -12.08
CA LEU A 442 18.94 4.47 -11.48
C LEU A 442 20.45 4.63 -11.20
N GLU A 443 21.08 5.74 -11.64
CA GLU A 443 22.50 6.05 -11.35
C GLU A 443 22.72 7.41 -10.67
N LYS A 444 21.72 8.28 -10.67
CA LYS A 444 21.80 9.60 -10.04
C LYS A 444 20.60 9.74 -9.11
N GLU A 445 20.82 9.55 -7.82
CA GLU A 445 20.17 10.25 -6.69
C GLU A 445 18.66 10.59 -6.77
N PRO A 446 18.03 10.57 -5.59
CA PRO A 446 16.99 9.65 -5.16
C PRO A 446 15.76 9.63 -6.09
N ASP A 447 15.17 8.44 -6.28
CA ASP A 447 13.77 8.18 -6.69
C ASP A 447 13.10 9.45 -7.21
N MET A 448 13.30 9.80 -8.49
CA MET A 448 12.99 11.15 -8.95
C MET A 448 11.52 11.40 -8.66
N ASN A 449 11.33 12.25 -7.66
CA ASN A 449 10.05 12.82 -7.30
C ASN A 449 9.32 13.37 -8.54
N CYS A 450 10.05 13.64 -9.64
CA CYS A 450 9.54 13.99 -10.98
C CYS A 450 8.39 14.98 -10.89
N ALA A 451 8.58 16.00 -10.05
CA ALA A 451 7.55 16.96 -9.62
C ALA A 451 6.26 16.24 -9.12
N PRO A 452 6.20 15.82 -7.85
CA PRO A 452 5.02 15.13 -7.31
C PRO A 452 3.80 16.03 -7.39
N ALA A 453 2.71 15.50 -7.93
CA ALA A 453 1.41 16.18 -8.00
C ALA A 453 0.34 15.33 -7.28
N PRO A 454 -0.30 15.84 -6.21
CA PRO A 454 0.06 17.07 -5.50
C PRO A 454 1.42 16.94 -4.80
N THR A 455 2.04 18.08 -4.47
CA THR A 455 3.34 18.07 -3.76
C THR A 455 3.24 17.51 -2.34
N PHE A 456 2.09 17.70 -1.68
CA PHE A 456 1.83 17.16 -0.35
C PHE A 456 0.59 16.25 -0.37
N LEU A 457 0.75 15.05 0.16
CA LEU A 457 -0.21 13.99 0.42
C LEU A 457 0.16 13.29 1.73
N ALA A 458 0.03 13.97 2.86
CA ALA A 458 0.16 13.33 4.16
C ALA A 458 -1.14 12.65 4.56
N ASN A 459 -1.05 11.40 4.99
CA ASN A 459 -2.11 10.76 5.75
C ASN A 459 -1.97 11.11 7.23
N SER A 460 -3.07 11.49 7.86
CA SER A 460 -3.05 11.92 9.26
C SER A 460 -2.61 10.83 10.24
N THR A 461 -2.61 9.57 9.79
CA THR A 461 -2.26 8.42 10.61
C THR A 461 -0.99 7.68 10.15
N LEU A 462 -0.49 7.92 8.93
CA LEU A 462 0.71 7.23 8.39
C LEU A 462 1.93 8.16 8.26
N GLU A 463 1.72 9.47 8.12
CA GLU A 463 2.77 10.52 8.11
C GLU A 463 2.46 11.61 9.14
N THR A 464 1.90 11.20 10.28
CA THR A 464 1.30 12.04 11.33
C THR A 464 2.14 13.29 11.68
N TYR A 465 3.43 13.09 11.94
CA TYR A 465 4.38 14.12 12.41
C TYR A 465 5.25 14.68 11.29
N SER A 466 5.02 14.24 10.06
CA SER A 466 5.74 14.61 8.84
C SER A 466 4.86 15.45 7.91
N GLN A 467 3.91 16.20 8.48
CA GLN A 467 2.92 17.03 7.76
C GLN A 467 3.48 18.39 7.25
N GLY A 468 3.28 18.68 5.97
CA GLY A 468 3.75 19.85 5.23
C GLY A 468 5.22 19.81 4.84
N ASN A 469 5.89 20.95 5.00
CA ASN A 469 7.33 21.13 4.75
C ASN A 469 8.15 20.71 5.97
N VAL A 470 8.40 19.40 6.11
CA VAL A 470 9.30 18.85 7.13
C VAL A 470 10.60 18.40 6.45
N PRO A 471 11.78 18.88 6.87
CA PRO A 471 13.05 18.44 6.29
C PRO A 471 13.22 16.91 6.37
N LEU A 472 13.74 16.29 5.30
CA LEU A 472 13.97 14.84 5.16
C LEU A 472 12.71 13.95 5.19
N ALA A 473 11.53 14.51 5.42
CA ALA A 473 10.27 13.80 5.57
C ALA A 473 9.10 14.70 5.18
N SER A 474 9.20 15.42 4.06
CA SER A 474 8.07 16.21 3.57
C SER A 474 6.90 15.26 3.32
N SER A 475 5.67 15.75 3.44
CA SER A 475 4.44 14.96 3.25
C SER A 475 4.21 14.48 1.82
N SER A 476 5.23 14.05 1.12
CA SER A 476 5.14 13.48 -0.21
C SER A 476 5.45 12.00 -0.05
N CYS A 477 4.53 11.13 -0.45
CA CYS A 477 4.80 9.70 -0.45
C CYS A 477 6.06 9.40 -1.28
N MET A 478 6.15 10.01 -2.47
CA MET A 478 7.34 9.92 -3.32
C MET A 478 8.60 10.43 -2.61
N ALA A 479 8.55 11.56 -1.88
CA ALA A 479 9.76 12.10 -1.26
C ALA A 479 10.17 11.33 0.01
N CYS A 480 9.18 10.79 0.73
CA CYS A 480 9.41 9.92 1.88
C CYS A 480 10.06 8.61 1.43
N HIS A 481 9.59 8.02 0.33
CA HIS A 481 10.12 6.77 -0.21
C HIS A 481 11.43 6.94 -0.97
N GLY A 482 11.71 8.13 -1.51
CA GLY A 482 13.05 8.51 -1.99
C GLY A 482 14.11 8.63 -0.90
N ASN A 483 13.86 8.14 0.32
CA ASN A 483 14.86 7.94 1.37
C ASN A 483 15.01 6.45 1.77
N ALA A 484 14.28 5.54 1.11
CA ALA A 484 14.28 4.13 1.40
C ALA A 484 15.64 3.46 1.14
N THR A 485 15.99 2.41 1.87
CA THR A 485 17.26 1.70 1.68
C THR A 485 17.06 0.19 1.71
N SER A 486 17.95 -0.57 1.05
CA SER A 486 18.07 -2.03 1.21
C SER A 486 19.47 -2.43 1.67
N TYR A 487 19.70 -3.72 1.94
CA TYR A 487 21.02 -4.24 2.31
C TYR A 487 21.94 -4.53 1.12
N GLN A 488 21.47 -4.33 -0.12
CA GLN A 488 22.22 -4.67 -1.33
C GLN A 488 23.53 -3.88 -1.49
N SER A 489 23.73 -2.77 -0.79
CA SER A 489 25.01 -2.07 -0.85
C SER A 489 25.59 -1.77 0.53
N SER A 490 26.90 -2.04 0.67
CA SER A 490 27.69 -1.46 1.74
C SER A 490 27.93 0.02 1.44
N PRO A 491 28.08 0.89 2.46
CA PRO A 491 28.57 2.25 2.24
C PRO A 491 29.88 2.21 1.45
N PRO A 492 30.17 3.23 0.65
CA PRO A 492 31.32 3.20 -0.23
C PRO A 492 32.64 3.06 0.57
N ALA A 493 33.69 2.56 -0.06
CA ALA A 493 34.98 2.32 0.61
C ALA A 493 35.60 3.63 1.16
N ALA A 494 36.51 3.53 2.14
CA ALA A 494 37.08 4.70 2.85
C ALA A 494 37.72 5.76 1.92
N ASP A 495 38.17 5.36 0.73
CA ASP A 495 38.72 6.23 -0.32
C ASP A 495 37.64 7.07 -1.04
N GLN A 496 36.37 6.75 -0.83
CA GLN A 496 35.22 7.53 -1.28
C GLN A 496 34.72 8.51 -0.22
N PHE A 497 35.46 8.75 0.86
CA PHE A 497 35.22 9.85 1.79
C PHE A 497 36.26 10.96 1.56
N ASP A 498 35.86 12.21 1.71
CA ASP A 498 36.77 13.34 1.78
C ASP A 498 37.59 13.30 3.08
N ALA A 499 38.60 14.17 3.18
CA ALA A 499 39.48 14.22 4.34
C ALA A 499 38.75 14.58 5.66
N ASP A 500 37.52 15.10 5.57
CA ASP A 500 36.67 15.45 6.70
C ASP A 500 35.70 14.31 7.08
N GLY A 501 35.81 13.15 6.44
CA GLY A 501 34.98 11.97 6.70
C GLY A 501 33.58 12.04 6.11
N LYS A 502 33.32 12.95 5.16
CA LYS A 502 32.06 13.00 4.40
C LYS A 502 32.19 12.21 3.11
N PRO A 503 31.19 11.44 2.70
CA PRO A 503 31.28 10.68 1.46
C PRO A 503 31.35 11.65 0.27
N LYS A 504 32.30 11.42 -0.65
CA LYS A 504 32.58 12.20 -1.87
C LYS A 504 31.37 12.23 -2.82
N ALA A 505 30.49 11.23 -2.73
CA ALA A 505 29.15 11.22 -3.31
C ALA A 505 28.15 10.88 -2.21
N LYS A 506 26.95 11.46 -2.24
CA LYS A 506 25.85 10.90 -1.45
C LYS A 506 25.61 9.48 -1.97
N PHE A 507 25.42 8.53 -1.05
CA PHE A 507 25.20 7.14 -1.39
C PHE A 507 23.87 6.73 -0.80
N PHE A 508 22.88 6.57 -1.67
CA PHE A 508 21.60 6.00 -1.31
C PHE A 508 21.42 4.71 -2.11
N ASN A 509 21.29 3.58 -1.41
CA ASN A 509 20.93 2.30 -2.01
C ASN A 509 19.42 2.27 -2.29
N GLN A 510 18.99 3.18 -3.17
CA GLN A 510 17.60 3.42 -3.50
C GLN A 510 17.27 2.77 -4.82
N THR A 511 16.54 1.67 -4.69
CA THR A 511 15.89 1.00 -5.81
C THR A 511 14.42 0.87 -5.44
N ASP A 512 13.62 0.35 -6.35
CA ASP A 512 12.17 0.36 -6.24
C ASP A 512 11.65 -0.17 -4.89
N PHE A 513 10.97 0.68 -4.10
CA PHE A 513 10.34 0.32 -2.82
C PHE A 513 11.24 -0.41 -1.80
N THR A 514 12.53 -0.09 -1.75
CA THR A 514 13.52 -0.78 -0.90
C THR A 514 13.25 -0.75 0.60
N PHE A 515 12.37 0.13 1.11
CA PHE A 515 12.07 0.25 2.54
C PHE A 515 11.50 -1.04 3.14
N MET A 516 10.88 -1.89 2.32
CA MET A 516 10.46 -3.22 2.76
C MET A 516 11.64 -4.19 2.86
N LEU A 517 12.63 -4.03 1.98
CA LEU A 517 13.80 -4.90 1.87
C LEU A 517 14.79 -4.69 3.01
N GLU A 518 14.88 -3.50 3.61
CA GLU A 518 15.60 -3.31 4.88
C GLU A 518 15.00 -4.10 6.05
N LYS A 519 13.83 -4.73 5.88
CA LYS A 519 13.24 -5.63 6.88
C LYS A 519 13.61 -7.10 6.68
N ALA A 520 14.37 -7.41 5.63
CA ALA A 520 14.93 -8.74 5.46
C ALA A 520 15.74 -9.11 6.71
N ARG A 521 15.41 -10.26 7.29
CA ARG A 521 16.10 -10.76 8.48
C ARG A 521 17.34 -11.55 8.03
N GLY A 522 18.33 -11.62 8.90
CA GLY A 522 19.48 -12.51 8.74
C GLY A 522 19.49 -13.50 9.89
N GLY A 523 20.17 -14.63 9.71
CA GLY A 523 20.54 -15.48 10.84
C GLY A 523 21.36 -14.67 11.85
N SER A 524 21.18 -14.94 13.14
CA SER A 524 22.08 -14.42 14.16
C SER A 524 23.52 -14.77 13.74
N GLN A 525 24.32 -13.78 13.38
CA GLN A 525 25.77 -13.95 13.44
C GLN A 525 26.09 -14.19 14.91
N GLN A 526 26.45 -15.45 15.22
CA GLN A 526 27.13 -15.77 16.48
C GLN A 526 28.47 -15.06 16.53
#